data_AF-A0A816YTK4-F1
#
_entry.id   AF-A0A816YTK4-F1
#
_cell.length_a   1.000
_cell.length_b   1.000
_cell.length_c   1.000
_cell.angle_alpha   90.00
_cell.angle_beta   90.00
_cell.angle_gamma   90.00
#
_symmetry.space_group_name_H-M   'P 1'
#
loop_
_entity.id
_entity.type
_entity.pdbx_description
1 polymer ?
#
loop_
_entity_poly.entity_id
_entity_poly.type
_entity_poly.pdbx_seq_one_letter_code
_entity_poly.pdbx_strand_id
1 'polypeptide(L)'
;MSNDMKCPKVKQYRAELTKLLLSSATPNISHPNYFNMNQTDCPPMQPTEKSTIVGHTTNNMTWLRNNITSDNYNNLHHYHHSSPYNTIGWSYNTSATNSMVTKIDKLVNSMHQVNTLLEKIATKHDQFEEFMLDKIESDKIISNKIGNLHQANKDLSANITQHEIKILTHENICTKVIFPLLEEISTFITNINTDKYGKSLDADCMVKINRMRSQMNNTRTSKDF
;
A
#
# COMPACT_ATOMS: atom_id res chain seq x y z
N MET A 1 10.85 24.28 -1.02
CA MET A 1 9.55 23.77 -1.49
C MET A 1 9.77 22.35 -2.00
N SER A 2 9.05 21.39 -1.43
CA SER A 2 9.33 19.94 -1.50
C SER A 2 8.96 19.36 -2.87
N ASN A 3 9.85 18.55 -3.44
CA ASN A 3 9.76 17.96 -4.77
C ASN A 3 9.39 16.45 -4.72
N ASP A 4 8.80 15.99 -3.61
CA ASP A 4 8.66 14.56 -3.29
C ASP A 4 7.41 13.86 -3.83
N MET A 5 6.64 14.49 -4.71
CA MET A 5 5.37 13.91 -5.22
C MET A 5 5.53 13.02 -6.46
N LYS A 6 6.75 12.65 -6.87
CA LYS A 6 6.96 11.80 -8.07
C LYS A 6 7.19 10.35 -7.65
N CYS A 7 6.08 9.62 -7.47
CA CYS A 7 6.08 8.17 -7.27
C CYS A 7 6.95 7.47 -8.34
N PRO A 8 8.03 6.76 -7.95
CA PRO A 8 8.95 6.10 -8.88
C PRO A 8 8.26 5.14 -9.84
N LYS A 9 7.20 4.46 -9.38
CA LYS A 9 6.39 3.55 -10.22
C LYS A 9 5.66 4.28 -11.34
N VAL A 10 5.14 5.48 -11.07
CA VAL A 10 4.45 6.30 -12.10
C VAL A 10 5.46 6.80 -13.14
N LYS A 11 6.67 7.14 -12.71
CA LYS A 11 7.76 7.54 -13.61
C LYS A 11 8.19 6.38 -14.53
N GLN A 12 8.32 5.18 -13.97
CA GLN A 12 8.66 3.97 -14.72
C GLN A 12 7.55 3.60 -15.71
N TYR A 13 6.29 3.61 -15.27
CA TYR A 13 5.14 3.34 -16.12
C TYR A 13 5.06 4.31 -17.31
N ARG A 14 5.21 5.62 -17.07
CA ARG A 14 5.25 6.63 -18.15
C ARG A 14 6.42 6.39 -19.12
N ALA A 15 7.59 6.01 -18.62
CA ALA A 15 8.76 5.72 -19.46
C ALA A 15 8.53 4.48 -20.34
N GLU A 16 7.94 3.42 -19.80
CA GLU A 16 7.62 2.21 -20.56
C GLU A 16 6.51 2.44 -21.59
N LEU A 17 5.46 3.19 -21.25
CA LEU A 17 4.40 3.57 -22.19
C LEU A 17 4.92 4.43 -23.34
N THR A 18 5.80 5.38 -23.03
CA THR A 18 6.45 6.23 -24.03
C THR A 18 7.35 5.38 -24.94
N LYS A 19 8.11 4.43 -24.37
CA LYS A 19 8.93 3.49 -25.14
C LYS A 19 8.09 2.62 -26.07
N LEU A 20 6.94 2.13 -25.60
CA LEU A 20 6.02 1.29 -26.38
C LEU A 20 5.44 2.07 -27.57
N LEU A 21 4.96 3.29 -27.33
CA LEU A 21 4.42 4.19 -28.36
C LEU A 21 5.47 4.53 -29.42
N LEU A 22 6.70 4.85 -29.01
CA LEU A 22 7.79 5.15 -29.94
C LEU A 22 8.29 3.90 -30.70
N SER A 23 8.19 2.72 -30.09
CA SER A 23 8.56 1.45 -30.74
C SER A 23 7.53 0.92 -31.73
N SER A 24 6.27 1.40 -31.69
CA SER A 24 5.23 1.03 -32.67
C SER A 24 5.39 1.66 -34.07
N ALA A 25 6.45 2.45 -34.29
CA ALA A 25 6.83 2.97 -35.61
C ALA A 25 7.49 1.92 -36.53
N THR A 26 7.70 0.69 -36.06
CA THR A 26 8.07 -0.46 -36.89
C THR A 26 7.06 -1.59 -36.69
N PRO A 27 6.50 -2.16 -37.77
CA PRO A 27 5.54 -3.24 -37.62
C PRO A 27 6.32 -4.52 -37.35
N ASN A 28 6.27 -5.01 -36.11
CA ASN A 28 6.39 -6.43 -35.89
C ASN A 28 5.42 -6.89 -34.80
N ILE A 29 4.39 -7.56 -35.26
CA ILE A 29 3.41 -8.28 -34.45
C ILE A 29 4.07 -9.60 -34.06
N SER A 30 4.32 -9.81 -32.77
CA SER A 30 4.42 -11.16 -32.22
C SER A 30 4.06 -11.19 -30.73
N HIS A 31 2.85 -11.71 -30.49
CA HIS A 31 2.30 -12.33 -29.28
C HIS A 31 2.16 -11.55 -27.96
N PRO A 32 0.95 -11.59 -27.36
CA PRO A 32 0.74 -11.24 -25.96
C PRO A 32 1.02 -12.48 -25.11
N ASN A 33 1.93 -12.43 -24.13
CA ASN A 33 1.85 -13.26 -22.93
C ASN A 33 2.93 -12.95 -21.88
N TYR A 34 2.47 -12.93 -20.62
CA TYR A 34 3.18 -12.96 -19.33
C TYR A 34 3.80 -11.66 -18.79
N PHE A 35 2.97 -10.88 -18.08
CA PHE A 35 3.41 -10.25 -16.84
C PHE A 35 3.42 -11.32 -15.75
N ASN A 36 4.61 -11.83 -15.40
CA ASN A 36 4.81 -12.68 -14.23
C ASN A 36 5.61 -11.87 -13.19
N MET A 37 4.94 -11.34 -12.17
CA MET A 37 5.61 -10.74 -11.01
C MET A 37 5.89 -11.84 -9.99
N ASN A 38 7.04 -12.51 -10.14
CA ASN A 38 7.66 -13.19 -9.02
C ASN A 38 8.58 -12.21 -8.29
N GLN A 39 8.18 -11.98 -7.05
CA GLN A 39 8.84 -11.34 -5.94
C GLN A 39 10.21 -11.98 -5.69
N THR A 40 11.29 -11.18 -5.63
CA THR A 40 12.38 -11.26 -4.64
C THR A 40 13.39 -10.14 -4.88
N ASP A 41 14.00 -9.69 -3.78
CA ASP A 41 15.23 -8.90 -3.68
C ASP A 41 15.10 -7.37 -3.66
N CYS A 42 14.83 -6.87 -2.45
CA CYS A 42 15.33 -5.57 -1.99
C CYS A 42 16.87 -5.59 -1.88
N PRO A 43 17.55 -4.50 -2.25
CA PRO A 43 18.78 -4.10 -1.59
C PRO A 43 18.65 -2.73 -0.87
N PRO A 44 19.48 -2.47 0.15
CA PRO A 44 19.30 -1.37 1.09
C PRO A 44 19.78 -0.02 0.53
N MET A 45 19.16 1.07 0.98
CA MET A 45 19.56 2.45 0.70
C MET A 45 20.79 2.84 1.54
N GLN A 46 21.78 3.47 0.89
CA GLN A 46 22.67 4.47 1.51
C GLN A 46 22.92 5.66 0.56
N PRO A 47 23.25 6.86 1.08
CA PRO A 47 22.98 8.14 0.43
C PRO A 47 24.21 8.81 -0.25
N THR A 48 23.92 9.55 -1.35
CA THR A 48 24.58 10.79 -1.91
C THR A 48 26.13 10.81 -2.07
N GLU A 49 26.76 11.21 -3.18
CA GLU A 49 26.65 12.46 -3.96
C GLU A 49 27.37 12.30 -5.33
N LYS A 50 26.86 12.94 -6.41
CA LYS A 50 27.58 13.98 -7.19
C LYS A 50 26.82 14.39 -8.48
N SER A 51 26.74 15.71 -8.60
CA SER A 51 26.09 16.62 -9.55
C SER A 51 26.49 16.51 -11.04
N THR A 52 25.71 17.24 -11.88
CA THR A 52 26.10 18.02 -13.10
C THR A 52 25.67 17.35 -14.43
N ILE A 53 24.98 17.91 -15.45
CA ILE A 53 24.44 19.23 -15.83
C ILE A 53 23.42 19.05 -17.00
N VAL A 54 22.36 19.88 -16.98
CA VAL A 54 21.65 20.64 -18.06
C VAL A 54 21.15 19.97 -19.36
N GLY A 55 19.85 20.21 -19.63
CA GLY A 55 19.22 20.17 -20.95
C GLY A 55 17.78 20.70 -20.89
N HIS A 56 17.61 22.01 -21.10
CA HIS A 56 16.30 22.65 -21.21
C HIS A 56 15.63 22.29 -22.54
N THR A 57 14.34 21.94 -22.53
CA THR A 57 13.44 22.29 -23.64
C THR A 57 12.01 22.42 -23.13
N THR A 58 11.52 23.66 -23.11
CA THR A 58 10.12 24.03 -22.89
C THR A 58 9.38 23.87 -24.21
N ASN A 59 8.34 23.05 -24.29
CA ASN A 59 7.40 23.08 -25.42
C ASN A 59 5.96 23.09 -24.90
N ASN A 60 5.39 24.29 -24.86
CA ASN A 60 3.94 24.50 -24.90
C ASN A 60 3.46 24.13 -26.31
N MET A 61 2.50 23.23 -26.45
CA MET A 61 1.74 23.06 -27.69
C MET A 61 0.25 23.20 -27.41
N THR A 62 -0.23 24.43 -27.58
CA THR A 62 -1.63 24.80 -27.73
C THR A 62 -2.12 24.25 -29.07
N TRP A 63 -3.15 23.41 -29.07
CA TRP A 63 -3.78 22.90 -30.28
C TRP A 63 -4.60 24.01 -30.95
N LEU A 64 -4.07 24.63 -32.00
CA LEU A 64 -4.85 25.50 -32.89
C LEU A 64 -5.70 24.64 -33.84
N ARG A 65 -7.01 24.68 -33.61
CA ARG A 65 -8.09 24.19 -34.45
C ARG A 65 -8.26 25.14 -35.65
N ASN A 66 -7.93 24.69 -36.86
CA ASN A 66 -8.30 25.41 -38.09
C ASN A 66 -9.50 24.74 -38.76
N ASN A 67 -10.63 25.43 -38.72
CA ASN A 67 -11.73 25.31 -39.69
C ASN A 67 -11.22 25.84 -41.03
N ILE A 68 -11.30 25.05 -42.10
CA ILE A 68 -11.22 25.59 -43.47
C ILE A 68 -12.62 25.57 -44.05
N THR A 69 -13.25 26.75 -44.02
CA THR A 69 -14.44 27.09 -44.79
C THR A 69 -14.05 27.18 -46.26
N SER A 70 -14.90 26.60 -47.11
CA SER A 70 -14.85 26.72 -48.57
C SER A 70 -15.07 28.16 -48.98
N ASP A 71 -14.11 28.76 -49.68
CA ASP A 71 -14.33 29.98 -50.45
C ASP A 71 -13.91 29.81 -51.91
N ASN A 72 -14.81 30.30 -52.73
CA ASN A 72 -15.00 30.12 -54.15
C ASN A 72 -14.37 31.32 -54.88
N TYR A 73 -13.44 31.09 -55.82
CA TYR A 73 -13.06 32.11 -56.81
C TYR A 73 -12.88 31.49 -58.19
N ASN A 74 -13.77 31.92 -59.09
CA ASN A 74 -13.73 31.68 -60.53
C ASN A 74 -12.78 32.67 -61.24
N ASN A 75 -12.18 32.19 -62.33
CA ASN A 75 -11.64 32.89 -63.51
C ASN A 75 -10.42 33.81 -63.36
N LEU A 76 -9.32 33.54 -64.09
CA LEU A 76 -9.02 34.18 -65.38
C LEU A 76 -7.72 33.64 -66.06
N HIS A 77 -7.87 33.19 -67.31
CA HIS A 77 -6.96 33.14 -68.49
C HIS A 77 -5.42 32.95 -68.42
N HIS A 78 -5.00 31.92 -69.19
CA HIS A 78 -3.91 31.86 -70.18
C HIS A 78 -2.45 32.13 -69.74
N TYR A 79 -1.61 31.10 -69.82
CA TYR A 79 -0.46 31.05 -70.75
C TYR A 79 -0.01 29.59 -70.95
N HIS A 80 0.12 29.22 -72.22
CA HIS A 80 0.66 27.94 -72.69
C HIS A 80 2.11 27.76 -72.23
N HIS A 81 2.40 26.68 -71.51
CA HIS A 81 3.73 26.07 -71.52
C HIS A 81 3.60 24.56 -71.68
N SER A 82 4.11 24.11 -72.83
CA SER A 82 4.18 22.73 -73.29
C SER A 82 4.94 21.85 -72.29
N SER A 83 4.26 20.85 -71.73
CA SER A 83 4.88 19.76 -70.97
C SER A 83 4.64 18.44 -71.73
N PRO A 84 5.68 17.65 -72.06
CA PRO A 84 5.58 16.49 -72.93
C PRO A 84 5.13 15.23 -72.16
N TYR A 85 4.14 15.35 -71.28
CA TYR A 85 3.52 14.20 -70.61
C TYR A 85 2.15 13.93 -71.22
N ASN A 86 2.21 13.09 -72.25
CA ASN A 86 1.22 12.11 -72.65
C ASN A 86 -0.22 12.31 -72.14
N THR A 87 -1.08 12.61 -73.11
CA THR A 87 -2.53 12.41 -73.14
C THR A 87 -2.92 11.08 -72.50
N ILE A 88 -3.39 11.11 -71.24
CA ILE A 88 -4.12 9.99 -70.64
C ILE A 88 -5.51 10.01 -71.28
N GLY A 89 -5.72 9.13 -72.26
CA GLY A 89 -7.04 8.86 -72.81
C GLY A 89 -7.98 8.38 -71.69
N TRP A 90 -9.08 9.09 -71.50
CA TRP A 90 -10.16 8.68 -70.62
C TRP A 90 -10.87 7.48 -71.26
N SER A 91 -10.37 6.29 -70.96
CA SER A 91 -11.09 5.03 -71.19
C SER A 91 -12.09 4.86 -70.05
N TYR A 92 -13.38 5.05 -70.35
CA TYR A 92 -14.47 4.75 -69.43
C TYR A 92 -14.62 3.22 -69.33
N ASN A 93 -13.78 2.60 -68.50
CA ASN A 93 -13.94 1.20 -68.14
C ASN A 93 -14.61 1.11 -66.77
N THR A 94 -15.93 1.20 -66.78
CA THR A 94 -16.80 0.96 -65.62
C THR A 94 -16.84 -0.53 -65.28
N SER A 95 -15.76 -1.06 -64.69
CA SER A 95 -15.73 -2.37 -63.99
C SER A 95 -14.42 -2.69 -63.25
N ALA A 96 -13.54 -1.70 -63.01
CA ALA A 96 -12.42 -1.86 -62.09
C ALA A 96 -12.70 -1.08 -60.81
N THR A 97 -12.96 -1.77 -59.71
CA THR A 97 -12.94 -1.19 -58.37
C THR A 97 -11.67 -0.34 -58.24
N ASN A 98 -11.86 0.97 -58.08
CA ASN A 98 -10.77 1.92 -58.10
C ASN A 98 -9.86 1.62 -56.89
N SER A 99 -8.72 0.96 -57.14
CA SER A 99 -7.78 0.46 -56.12
C SER A 99 -7.37 1.54 -55.12
N MET A 100 -7.34 2.80 -55.56
CA MET A 100 -7.10 3.96 -54.71
C MET A 100 -8.26 4.20 -53.71
N VAL A 101 -9.51 4.10 -54.15
CA VAL A 101 -10.71 4.26 -53.30
C VAL A 101 -10.74 3.16 -52.23
N THR A 102 -10.48 1.90 -52.58
CA THR A 102 -10.41 0.80 -51.60
C THR A 102 -9.30 0.98 -50.57
N LYS A 103 -8.16 1.60 -50.95
CA LYS A 103 -7.08 1.93 -50.00
C LYS A 103 -7.46 3.07 -49.06
N ILE A 104 -8.18 4.07 -49.56
CA ILE A 104 -8.71 5.18 -48.75
C ILE A 104 -9.73 4.65 -47.74
N ASP A 105 -10.66 3.79 -48.16
CA ASP A 105 -11.65 3.19 -47.26
C ASP A 105 -10.99 2.35 -46.16
N LYS A 106 -9.97 1.56 -46.50
CA LYS A 106 -9.18 0.81 -45.51
C LYS A 106 -8.49 1.75 -44.53
N LEU A 107 -7.90 2.84 -45.00
CA LEU A 107 -7.25 3.83 -44.13
C LEU A 107 -8.26 4.49 -43.18
N VAL A 108 -9.40 4.94 -43.68
CA VAL A 108 -10.46 5.56 -42.87
C VAL A 108 -10.92 4.59 -41.78
N ASN A 109 -11.14 3.32 -42.13
CA ASN A 109 -11.51 2.28 -41.16
C ASN A 109 -10.41 2.03 -40.12
N SER A 110 -9.13 1.99 -40.52
CA SER A 110 -8.01 1.86 -39.57
C SER A 110 -7.90 3.08 -38.65
N MET A 111 -8.10 4.30 -39.17
CA MET A 111 -8.11 5.51 -38.35
C MET A 111 -9.26 5.52 -37.34
N HIS A 112 -10.44 5.06 -37.76
CA HIS A 112 -11.59 4.92 -36.85
C HIS A 112 -11.33 3.91 -35.72
N GLN A 113 -10.68 2.78 -36.03
CA GLN A 113 -10.25 1.80 -35.03
C GLN A 113 -9.24 2.39 -34.05
N VAL A 114 -8.25 3.14 -34.54
CA VAL A 114 -7.27 3.83 -33.69
C VAL A 114 -7.97 4.82 -32.76
N ASN A 115 -8.92 5.61 -33.26
CA ASN A 115 -9.67 6.55 -32.42
C ASN A 115 -10.45 5.82 -31.31
N THR A 116 -11.11 4.70 -31.65
CA THR A 116 -11.84 3.89 -30.67
C THR A 116 -10.90 3.31 -29.60
N LEU A 117 -9.70 2.86 -29.98
CA LEU A 117 -8.70 2.38 -29.04
C LEU A 117 -8.18 3.50 -28.13
N LEU A 118 -7.97 4.70 -28.67
CA LEU A 118 -7.55 5.86 -27.89
C LEU A 118 -8.62 6.26 -26.86
N GLU A 119 -9.90 6.25 -27.21
CA GLU A 119 -11.00 6.49 -26.27
C GLU A 119 -11.04 5.44 -25.14
N LYS A 120 -10.84 4.16 -25.48
CA LYS A 120 -10.73 3.09 -24.47
C LYS A 120 -9.51 3.26 -23.56
N ILE A 121 -8.39 3.71 -24.09
CA ILE A 121 -7.18 3.98 -23.30
C ILE A 121 -7.40 5.17 -22.37
N ALA A 122 -8.02 6.24 -22.85
CA ALA A 122 -8.33 7.41 -22.04
C ALA A 122 -9.23 7.04 -20.85
N THR A 123 -10.33 6.34 -21.10
CA THR A 123 -11.23 5.88 -20.02
C THR A 123 -10.56 4.94 -19.03
N LYS A 124 -9.67 4.05 -19.49
CA LYS A 124 -8.89 3.18 -18.61
C LYS A 124 -7.85 3.94 -17.78
N HIS A 125 -7.27 5.00 -18.35
CA HIS A 125 -6.34 5.87 -17.65
C HIS A 125 -7.05 6.59 -16.50
N ASP A 126 -8.24 7.14 -16.73
CA ASP A 126 -9.02 7.84 -15.69
C ASP A 126 -9.39 6.88 -14.54
N GLN A 127 -9.85 5.67 -14.86
CA GLN A 127 -10.14 4.63 -13.87
C GLN A 127 -8.90 4.25 -13.05
N PHE A 128 -7.73 4.20 -13.68
CA PHE A 128 -6.49 3.89 -12.99
C PHE A 128 -6.07 5.03 -12.05
N GLU A 129 -6.27 6.29 -12.44
CA GLU A 129 -5.97 7.44 -11.59
C GLU A 129 -6.86 7.45 -10.33
N GLU A 130 -8.16 7.20 -10.49
CA GLU A 130 -9.10 7.04 -9.37
C GLU A 130 -8.67 5.89 -8.43
N PHE A 131 -8.37 4.72 -9.00
CA PHE A 131 -7.86 3.59 -8.22
C PHE A 131 -6.59 3.93 -7.43
N MET A 132 -5.67 4.69 -8.02
CA MET A 132 -4.43 5.08 -7.34
C MET A 132 -4.70 6.03 -6.16
N LEU A 133 -5.67 6.94 -6.29
CA LEU A 133 -6.09 7.82 -5.21
C LEU A 133 -6.72 7.04 -4.07
N ASP A 134 -7.65 6.14 -4.38
CA ASP A 134 -8.30 5.26 -3.40
C ASP A 134 -7.28 4.38 -2.67
N LYS A 135 -6.30 3.86 -3.41
CA LYS A 135 -5.24 3.03 -2.84
C LYS A 135 -4.37 3.82 -1.87
N ILE A 136 -4.00 5.06 -2.21
CA ILE A 136 -3.22 5.94 -1.33
C ILE A 136 -3.99 6.23 -0.04
N GLU A 137 -5.27 6.54 -0.13
CA GLU A 137 -6.09 6.82 1.06
C GLU A 137 -6.28 5.56 1.91
N SER A 138 -6.55 4.40 1.29
CA SER A 138 -6.63 3.13 1.98
C SER A 138 -5.32 2.80 2.72
N ASP A 139 -4.16 3.01 2.07
CA ASP A 139 -2.86 2.72 2.68
C ASP A 139 -2.57 3.66 3.86
N LYS A 140 -3.02 4.93 3.78
CA LYS A 140 -2.95 5.88 4.90
C LYS A 140 -3.81 5.45 6.09
N ILE A 141 -5.04 4.98 5.84
CA ILE A 141 -5.93 4.45 6.88
C ILE A 141 -5.30 3.22 7.56
N ILE A 142 -4.75 2.30 6.75
CA ILE A 142 -4.08 1.09 7.26
C ILE A 142 -2.86 1.49 8.10
N SER A 143 -2.02 2.40 7.62
CA SER A 143 -0.85 2.90 8.33
C SER A 143 -1.22 3.48 9.70
N ASN A 144 -2.28 4.31 9.75
CA ASN A 144 -2.78 4.87 11.01
C ASN A 144 -3.28 3.78 11.98
N LYS A 145 -4.05 2.79 11.48
CA LYS A 145 -4.51 1.66 12.30
C LYS A 145 -3.35 0.84 12.87
N ILE A 146 -2.32 0.57 12.07
CA ILE A 146 -1.11 -0.12 12.51
C ILE A 146 -0.38 0.71 13.59
N GLY A 147 -0.27 2.02 13.40
CA GLY A 147 0.31 2.93 14.39
C GLY A 147 -0.42 2.88 15.73
N ASN A 148 -1.75 2.94 15.71
CA ASN A 148 -2.58 2.86 16.92
C ASN A 148 -2.44 1.50 17.62
N LEU A 149 -2.42 0.39 16.86
CA LEU A 149 -2.18 -0.94 17.41
C LEU A 149 -0.80 -1.06 18.06
N HIS A 150 0.23 -0.50 17.43
CA HIS A 150 1.58 -0.51 17.98
C HIS A 150 1.66 0.26 19.30
N GLN A 151 1.00 1.42 19.38
CA GLN A 151 0.93 2.20 20.62
C GLN A 151 0.15 1.47 21.71
N ALA A 152 -1.02 0.92 21.41
CA ALA A 152 -1.81 0.14 22.36
C ALA A 152 -1.05 -1.07 22.89
N ASN A 153 -0.28 -1.75 22.04
CA ASN A 153 0.57 -2.87 22.45
C ASN A 153 1.70 -2.42 23.39
N LYS A 154 2.32 -1.26 23.11
CA LYS A 154 3.35 -0.68 23.98
C LYS A 154 2.79 -0.36 25.37
N ASP A 155 1.60 0.24 25.42
CA ASP A 155 0.94 0.60 26.67
C ASP A 155 0.52 -0.65 27.46
N LEU A 156 0.01 -1.68 26.77
CA LEU A 156 -0.31 -2.96 27.39
C LEU A 156 0.93 -3.66 27.96
N SER A 157 2.05 -3.66 27.23
CA SER A 157 3.31 -4.22 27.71
C SER A 157 3.79 -3.51 28.98
N ALA A 158 3.71 -2.18 29.03
CA ALA A 158 4.06 -1.42 30.23
C ALA A 158 3.15 -1.76 31.41
N ASN A 159 1.84 -1.90 31.17
CA ASN A 159 0.89 -2.32 32.19
C ASN A 159 1.19 -3.72 32.71
N ILE A 160 1.52 -4.69 31.85
CA ILE A 160 1.87 -6.06 32.27
C ILE A 160 3.07 -6.03 33.20
N THR A 161 4.17 -5.36 32.82
CA THR A 161 5.36 -5.23 33.66
C THR A 161 5.04 -4.57 35.00
N GLN A 162 4.17 -3.55 35.02
CA GLN A 162 3.74 -2.93 36.28
C GLN A 162 2.95 -3.92 37.18
N HIS A 163 2.08 -4.74 36.59
CA HIS A 163 1.33 -5.75 37.34
C HIS A 163 2.23 -6.85 37.88
N GLU A 164 3.22 -7.31 37.12
CA GLU A 164 4.23 -8.27 37.58
C GLU A 164 4.98 -7.74 38.81
N ILE A 165 5.41 -6.47 38.80
CA ILE A 165 6.06 -5.84 39.95
C ILE A 165 5.13 -5.81 41.17
N LYS A 166 3.84 -5.47 40.98
CA LYS A 166 2.85 -5.43 42.08
C LYS A 166 2.61 -6.82 42.67
N ILE A 167 2.46 -7.84 41.82
CA ILE A 167 2.29 -9.23 42.26
C ILE A 167 3.50 -9.66 43.09
N LEU A 168 4.72 -9.48 42.58
CA LEU A 168 5.94 -9.81 43.31
C LEU A 168 6.05 -9.06 44.63
N THR A 169 5.62 -7.80 44.67
CA THR A 169 5.60 -7.00 45.90
C THR A 169 4.61 -7.58 46.92
N HIS A 170 3.40 -7.92 46.50
CA HIS A 170 2.40 -8.55 47.36
C HIS A 170 2.85 -9.92 47.86
N GLU A 171 3.41 -10.75 46.99
CA GLU A 171 3.99 -12.05 47.37
C GLU A 171 5.09 -11.89 48.42
N ASN A 172 5.97 -10.90 48.25
CA ASN A 172 7.01 -10.60 49.23
C ASN A 172 6.40 -10.15 50.58
N ILE A 173 5.40 -9.27 50.58
CA ILE A 173 4.73 -8.82 51.81
C ILE A 173 4.06 -10.00 52.51
N CYS A 174 3.29 -10.81 51.78
CA CYS A 174 2.62 -11.99 52.34
C CYS A 174 3.64 -12.97 52.95
N THR A 175 4.70 -13.29 52.21
CA THR A 175 5.67 -14.33 52.59
C THR A 175 6.63 -13.87 53.69
N LYS A 176 7.06 -12.61 53.66
CA LYS A 176 8.09 -12.08 54.58
C LYS A 176 7.53 -11.36 55.79
N VAL A 177 6.28 -10.88 55.74
CA VAL A 177 5.68 -10.08 56.81
C VAL A 177 4.44 -10.76 57.36
N ILE A 178 3.41 -10.96 56.54
CA ILE A 178 2.10 -11.40 57.02
C ILE A 178 2.16 -12.82 57.60
N PHE A 179 2.68 -13.80 56.87
CA PHE A 179 2.73 -15.18 57.36
C PHE A 179 3.63 -15.35 58.60
N PRO A 180 4.84 -14.77 58.67
CA PRO A 180 5.64 -14.81 59.89
C PRO A 180 4.92 -14.19 61.10
N LEU A 181 4.28 -13.03 60.94
CA LEU A 181 3.53 -12.40 62.02
C LEU A 181 2.35 -13.26 62.51
N LEU A 182 1.60 -13.87 61.58
CA LEU A 182 0.50 -14.76 61.93
C LEU A 182 0.98 -16.03 62.65
N GLU A 183 2.16 -16.55 62.30
CA GLU A 183 2.76 -17.69 62.99
C GLU A 183 3.21 -17.33 64.41
N GLU A 184 3.81 -16.14 64.58
CA GLU A 184 4.18 -15.61 65.90
C GLU A 184 2.96 -15.42 66.80
N ILE A 185 1.90 -14.80 66.27
CA ILE A 185 0.64 -14.62 67.00
C ILE A 185 0.03 -15.98 67.37
N SER A 186 -0.01 -16.93 66.43
CA SER A 186 -0.55 -18.28 66.68
C SER A 186 0.23 -19.01 67.77
N THR A 187 1.56 -18.87 67.76
CA THR A 187 2.45 -19.43 68.79
C THR A 187 2.22 -18.76 70.14
N PHE A 188 2.09 -17.44 70.17
CA PHE A 188 1.79 -16.68 71.38
C PHE A 188 0.47 -17.11 72.02
N ILE A 189 -0.61 -17.19 71.23
CA ILE A 189 -1.91 -17.62 71.74
C ILE A 189 -1.85 -19.08 72.22
N THR A 190 -1.14 -19.95 71.49
CA THR A 190 -0.92 -21.34 71.90
C THR A 190 -0.26 -21.41 73.28
N ASN A 191 0.81 -20.64 73.50
CA ASN A 191 1.53 -20.61 74.77
C ASN A 191 0.67 -20.11 75.93
N ILE A 192 -0.20 -19.12 75.69
CA ILE A 192 -1.17 -18.64 76.70
C ILE A 192 -2.23 -19.72 77.00
N ASN A 193 -2.66 -20.45 75.97
CA ASN A 193 -3.72 -21.44 76.07
C ASN A 193 -3.22 -22.83 76.53
N THR A 194 -1.98 -22.94 76.97
CA THR A 194 -1.41 -24.18 77.51
C THR A 194 -1.02 -24.01 78.97
N ASP A 195 -1.33 -25.02 79.79
CA ASP A 195 -0.85 -25.07 81.16
C ASP A 195 0.64 -25.48 81.26
N LYS A 196 1.17 -25.51 82.48
CA LYS A 196 2.57 -25.89 82.76
C LYS A 196 2.92 -27.33 82.36
N TYR A 197 1.92 -28.16 82.10
CA TYR A 197 2.03 -29.56 81.70
C TYR A 197 1.75 -29.76 80.20
N GLY A 198 1.56 -28.67 79.44
CA GLY A 198 1.29 -28.69 78.01
C GLY A 198 -0.14 -29.04 77.63
N LYS A 199 -1.08 -29.06 78.59
CA LYS A 199 -2.50 -29.34 78.33
C LYS A 199 -3.22 -28.06 77.91
N SER A 200 -4.09 -28.16 76.91
CA SER A 200 -4.90 -27.02 76.47
C SER A 200 -5.89 -26.60 77.55
N LEU A 201 -5.92 -25.30 77.85
CA LEU A 201 -6.91 -24.69 78.74
C LEU A 201 -8.28 -24.58 78.05
N ASP A 202 -8.30 -24.16 76.79
CA ASP A 202 -9.47 -24.14 75.90
C ASP A 202 -9.20 -24.97 74.64
N ALA A 203 -9.90 -26.11 74.54
CA ALA A 203 -9.76 -27.03 73.41
C ALA A 203 -10.30 -26.44 72.09
N ASP A 204 -11.37 -25.65 72.13
CA ASP A 204 -11.97 -25.04 70.94
C ASP A 204 -11.05 -23.96 70.36
N CYS A 205 -10.39 -23.19 71.23
CA CYS A 205 -9.35 -22.24 70.85
C CYS A 205 -8.20 -22.95 70.12
N MET A 206 -7.71 -24.08 70.64
CA MET A 206 -6.65 -24.87 69.98
C MET A 206 -7.07 -25.39 68.60
N VAL A 207 -8.32 -25.86 68.44
CA VAL A 207 -8.84 -26.30 67.14
C VAL A 207 -8.84 -25.16 66.14
N LYS A 208 -9.26 -23.95 66.55
CA LYS A 208 -9.25 -22.76 65.68
C LYS A 208 -7.85 -22.35 65.25
N ILE A 209 -6.88 -22.32 66.18
CA ILE A 209 -5.48 -21.99 65.87
C ILE A 209 -4.88 -22.99 64.89
N ASN A 210 -5.09 -24.29 65.13
CA ASN A 210 -4.59 -25.35 64.24
C ASN A 210 -5.23 -25.27 62.85
N ARG A 211 -6.52 -24.93 62.76
CA ARG A 211 -7.19 -24.67 61.48
C ARG A 211 -6.58 -23.48 60.76
N MET A 212 -6.32 -22.37 61.46
CA MET A 212 -5.67 -21.18 60.88
C MET A 212 -4.26 -21.51 60.37
N ARG A 213 -3.45 -22.23 61.15
CA ARG A 213 -2.11 -22.65 60.74
C ARG A 213 -2.14 -23.57 59.52
N SER A 214 -3.09 -24.50 59.47
CA SER A 214 -3.30 -25.36 58.30
C SER A 214 -3.69 -24.55 57.05
N GLN A 215 -4.60 -23.60 57.17
CA GLN A 215 -4.99 -22.72 56.07
C GLN A 215 -3.80 -21.89 55.57
N MET A 216 -3.04 -21.28 56.47
CA MET A 216 -1.86 -20.50 56.14
C MET A 216 -0.79 -21.34 55.42
N ASN A 217 -0.53 -22.56 55.89
CA ASN A 217 0.41 -23.47 55.23
C ASN A 217 -0.06 -23.85 53.82
N ASN A 218 -1.35 -24.17 53.65
CA ASN A 218 -1.90 -24.49 52.35
C ASN A 218 -1.77 -23.32 51.36
N THR A 219 -2.04 -22.09 51.81
CA THR A 219 -1.89 -20.87 50.98
C THR A 219 -0.42 -20.57 50.66
N ARG A 220 0.50 -20.88 51.58
CA ARG A 220 1.95 -20.69 51.36
C ARG A 220 2.55 -21.73 50.40
N THR A 221 1.99 -22.94 50.35
CA THR A 221 2.50 -24.05 49.53
C THR A 221 1.76 -24.27 48.22
N SER A 222 0.57 -23.68 48.05
CA SER A 222 -0.16 -23.73 46.78
C SER A 222 0.65 -22.96 45.74
N LYS A 223 1.34 -23.71 44.88
CA LYS A 223 2.14 -23.25 43.75
C LYS A 223 1.30 -22.78 42.55
N ASP A 224 -0.01 -22.64 42.73
CA ASP A 224 -0.94 -22.34 41.66
C ASP A 224 -1.35 -20.87 41.73
N PHE A 225 -0.42 -20.00 41.31
CA PHE A 225 -0.72 -18.70 40.72
C PHE A 225 0.18 -18.51 39.51
#